data_AF-A0A6C1NE67-F1
#
_entry.id   AF-A0A6C1NE67-F1
#
_cell.length_a   1.000
_cell.length_b   1.000
_cell.length_c   1.000
_cell.angle_alpha   90.00
_cell.angle_beta   90.00
_cell.angle_gamma   90.00
#
_symmetry.space_group_name_H-M   'P 1'
#
loop_
_entity.id
_entity.type
_entity.pdbx_description
1 polymer ?
#
loop_
_entity_poly.entity_id
_entity_poly.type
_entity_poly.pdbx_seq_one_letter_code
_entity_poly.pdbx_strand_id
1 'polypeptide(L)'
;MGFMSEHFFAWVIYYLAFVVVYAYWARLMRILPLRFLRQVFKGLLAVPLLTPVMSSVETGWWSPAWLHFAYSALLGNEAEMGRALFSLFLGSVFLLAILALDSGWYHWRRRR
;
A
#
# COMPACT_ATOMS: atom_id res chain seq x y z
N MET A 1 -30.15 1.47 -1.98
CA MET A 1 -29.26 0.34 -1.62
C MET A 1 -28.35 -0.08 -2.80
N GLY A 2 -27.88 0.84 -3.65
CA GLY A 2 -27.03 0.51 -4.83
C GLY A 2 -25.54 0.83 -4.67
N PHE A 3 -25.19 1.85 -3.87
CA PHE A 3 -23.80 2.32 -3.77
C PHE A 3 -22.85 1.36 -3.01
N MET A 4 -23.31 0.67 -1.96
CA MET A 4 -22.45 -0.22 -1.18
C MET A 4 -21.95 -1.44 -1.98
N SER A 5 -22.73 -1.95 -2.93
CA SER A 5 -22.34 -3.13 -3.71
C SER A 5 -21.23 -2.81 -4.72
N GLU A 6 -21.31 -1.68 -5.41
CA GLU A 6 -20.36 -1.33 -6.47
C GLU A 6 -18.96 -1.06 -5.93
N HIS A 7 -18.85 -0.31 -4.82
CA HIS A 7 -17.57 -0.06 -4.17
C HIS A 7 -16.94 -1.36 -3.64
N PHE A 8 -17.76 -2.27 -3.10
CA PHE A 8 -17.27 -3.56 -2.63
C PHE A 8 -16.67 -4.39 -3.78
N PHE A 9 -17.37 -4.50 -4.91
CA PHE A 9 -16.85 -5.24 -6.05
C PHE A 9 -15.59 -4.61 -6.65
N ALA A 10 -15.52 -3.27 -6.72
CA ALA A 10 -14.31 -2.58 -7.16
C ALA A 10 -13.10 -2.92 -6.27
N TRP A 11 -13.27 -2.88 -4.95
CA TRP A 11 -12.21 -3.26 -4.01
C TRP A 11 -11.86 -4.75 -4.10
N VAL A 12 -12.83 -5.64 -4.26
CA VAL A 12 -12.57 -7.09 -4.44
C VAL A 12 -11.73 -7.34 -5.69
N ILE A 13 -12.11 -6.76 -6.84
CA ILE A 13 -11.36 -6.90 -8.09
C ILE A 13 -9.96 -6.30 -7.93
N TYR A 14 -9.87 -5.12 -7.31
CA TYR A 14 -8.60 -4.45 -7.05
C TYR A 14 -7.67 -5.29 -6.18
N TYR A 15 -8.16 -5.87 -5.08
CA TYR A 15 -7.37 -6.75 -4.21
C TYR A 15 -6.96 -8.04 -4.90
N LEU A 16 -7.84 -8.64 -5.71
CA LEU A 16 -7.49 -9.82 -6.51
C LEU A 16 -6.35 -9.50 -7.49
N ALA A 17 -6.46 -8.39 -8.23
CA ALA A 17 -5.40 -7.93 -9.11
C ALA A 17 -4.10 -7.66 -8.35
N PHE A 18 -4.19 -7.01 -7.18
CA PHE A 18 -3.05 -6.78 -6.31
C PHE A 18 -2.37 -8.10 -5.90
N VAL A 19 -3.11 -9.12 -5.48
CA VAL A 19 -2.52 -10.41 -5.07
C VAL A 19 -1.73 -11.03 -6.21
N VAL A 20 -2.27 -11.00 -7.44
CA VAL A 20 -1.58 -11.52 -8.63
C VAL A 20 -0.30 -10.74 -8.87
N VAL A 21 -0.38 -9.41 -8.98
CA VAL A 21 0.79 -8.54 -9.23
C VAL A 21 1.84 -8.70 -8.12
N TYR A 22 1.41 -8.71 -6.86
CA TYR A 22 2.26 -8.87 -5.70
C TYR A 22 2.93 -10.24 -5.67
N ALA A 23 2.25 -11.32 -6.08
CA ALA A 23 2.84 -12.66 -6.15
C ALA A 23 4.00 -12.71 -7.17
N TYR A 24 3.81 -12.12 -8.36
CA TYR A 24 4.87 -12.00 -9.36
C TYR A 24 6.01 -11.12 -8.86
N TRP A 25 5.70 -9.96 -8.28
CA TRP A 25 6.69 -9.06 -7.70
C TRP A 25 7.51 -9.74 -6.59
N ALA A 26 6.83 -10.44 -5.68
CA ALA A 26 7.47 -11.16 -4.59
C ALA A 26 8.38 -12.29 -5.10
N ARG A 27 8.02 -12.93 -6.22
CA ARG A 27 8.88 -13.91 -6.91
C ARG A 27 10.09 -13.24 -7.54
N LEU A 28 9.91 -12.10 -8.22
CA LEU A 28 11.01 -11.32 -8.80
C LEU A 28 12.03 -10.88 -7.74
N MET A 29 11.55 -10.42 -6.59
CA MET A 29 12.42 -10.01 -5.48
C MET A 29 13.25 -11.15 -4.89
N ARG A 30 12.97 -12.43 -5.20
CA ARG A 30 13.83 -13.55 -4.75
C ARG A 30 15.26 -13.46 -5.29
N ILE A 31 15.47 -12.75 -6.40
CA ILE A 31 16.78 -12.51 -7.01
C ILE A 31 17.70 -11.72 -6.06
N LEU A 32 17.14 -10.86 -5.19
CA LEU A 32 17.94 -10.06 -4.27
C LEU A 32 18.48 -10.93 -3.11
N PRO A 33 19.80 -10.87 -2.82
CA PRO A 33 20.42 -11.71 -1.80
C PRO A 33 20.04 -11.28 -0.37
N LEU A 34 19.88 -9.97 -0.16
CA LEU A 34 19.60 -9.40 1.16
C LEU A 34 18.12 -9.50 1.52
N ARG A 35 17.79 -10.23 2.60
CA ARG A 35 16.41 -10.38 3.09
C ARG A 35 15.73 -9.03 3.35
N PHE A 36 16.42 -8.11 4.03
CA PHE A 36 15.89 -6.80 4.34
C PHE A 36 15.47 -6.06 3.06
N LEU A 37 16.35 -6.01 2.07
CA LEU A 37 16.11 -5.33 0.80
C LEU A 37 14.90 -5.93 0.06
N ARG A 38 14.76 -7.25 0.06
CA ARG A 38 13.57 -7.93 -0.49
C ARG A 38 12.26 -7.45 0.14
N GLN A 39 12.26 -7.27 1.46
CA GLN A 39 11.06 -6.86 2.16
C GLN A 39 10.76 -5.37 1.95
N VAL A 40 11.79 -4.52 1.87
CA VAL A 40 11.64 -3.11 1.51
C VAL A 40 11.00 -2.98 0.12
N PHE A 41 11.51 -3.66 -0.91
CA PHE A 41 10.93 -3.59 -2.25
C PHE A 41 9.51 -4.16 -2.34
N LYS A 42 9.20 -5.23 -1.59
CA LYS A 42 7.82 -5.72 -1.48
C LYS A 42 6.91 -4.68 -0.85
N GLY A 43 7.38 -4.01 0.20
CA GLY A 43 6.66 -2.94 0.87
C GLY A 43 6.47 -1.70 -0.01
N LEU A 44 7.47 -1.33 -0.82
CA LEU A 44 7.37 -0.21 -1.78
C LEU A 44 6.26 -0.43 -2.82
N LEU A 45 5.95 -1.68 -3.17
CA LEU A 45 4.79 -1.99 -4.00
C LEU A 45 3.49 -2.04 -3.18
N ALA A 46 3.54 -2.66 -2.00
CA ALA A 46 2.35 -2.87 -1.18
C ALA A 46 1.77 -1.56 -0.63
N VAL A 47 2.61 -0.65 -0.14
CA VAL A 47 2.14 0.59 0.51
C VAL A 47 1.32 1.46 -0.45
N PRO A 48 1.82 1.85 -1.65
CA PRO A 48 1.03 2.68 -2.56
C PRO A 48 -0.28 2.04 -2.99
N LEU A 49 -0.27 0.71 -3.15
CA LEU A 49 -1.42 -0.03 -3.65
C LEU A 49 -2.45 -0.35 -2.55
N LEU A 50 -2.03 -0.58 -1.32
CA LEU A 50 -2.94 -1.04 -0.25
C LEU A 50 -3.32 0.05 0.75
N THR A 51 -2.64 1.19 0.77
CA THR A 51 -3.02 2.30 1.66
C THR A 51 -4.31 2.94 1.14
N PRO A 52 -5.42 2.87 1.90
CA PRO A 52 -6.67 3.51 1.50
C PRO A 52 -6.65 4.99 1.92
N VAL A 53 -7.24 5.86 1.10
CA VAL A 53 -7.41 7.30 1.36
C VAL A 53 -8.87 7.66 1.23
N MET A 54 -9.40 8.39 2.21
CA MET A 54 -10.77 8.85 2.21
C MET A 54 -10.91 10.15 1.40
N SER A 55 -11.70 10.14 0.34
CA SER A 55 -12.01 11.33 -0.45
C SER A 55 -12.80 12.35 0.38
N SER A 56 -12.44 13.63 0.28
CA SER A 56 -13.27 14.72 0.83
C SER A 56 -14.35 15.18 -0.16
N VAL A 57 -14.17 14.91 -1.45
CA VAL A 57 -15.03 15.38 -2.54
C VAL A 57 -16.27 14.48 -2.68
N GLU A 58 -16.09 13.17 -2.49
CA GLU A 58 -17.20 12.21 -2.48
C GLU A 58 -17.27 11.53 -1.12
N THR A 59 -18.32 11.87 -0.37
CA THR A 59 -18.56 11.33 0.96
C THR A 59 -18.79 9.82 0.91
N GLY A 60 -17.94 9.07 1.59
CA GLY A 60 -18.02 7.61 1.65
C GLY A 60 -17.05 6.87 0.72
N TRP A 61 -16.36 7.58 -0.18
CA TRP A 61 -15.47 6.92 -1.14
C TRP A 61 -14.04 6.82 -0.63
N TRP A 62 -13.60 5.59 -0.38
CA TRP A 62 -12.20 5.25 -0.18
C TRP A 62 -11.57 4.81 -1.50
N SER A 63 -10.43 5.39 -1.84
CA SER A 63 -9.63 5.03 -3.01
C SER A 63 -8.23 4.59 -2.59
N PRO A 64 -7.53 3.78 -3.40
CA PRO A 64 -6.12 3.51 -3.19
C PRO A 64 -5.30 4.80 -3.28
N ALA A 65 -4.34 4.98 -2.38
CA ALA A 65 -3.57 6.22 -2.25
C ALA A 65 -2.86 6.63 -3.54
N TRP A 66 -2.31 5.68 -4.30
CA TRP A 66 -1.68 5.96 -5.59
C TRP A 66 -2.66 6.56 -6.60
N LEU A 67 -3.89 6.06 -6.64
CA LEU A 67 -4.93 6.49 -7.57
C LEU A 67 -5.47 7.86 -7.15
N HIS A 68 -5.70 8.05 -5.85
CA HIS A 68 -6.11 9.33 -5.27
C HIS A 68 -5.10 10.42 -5.60
N PHE A 69 -3.81 10.13 -5.40
CA PHE A 69 -2.73 11.05 -5.70
C PHE A 69 -2.67 11.38 -7.19
N ALA A 70 -2.66 10.36 -8.06
CA ALA A 70 -2.56 10.54 -9.50
C ALA A 70 -3.73 11.39 -10.04
N TYR A 71 -4.96 11.09 -9.63
CA TYR A 71 -6.14 11.83 -10.05
C TYR A 71 -6.11 13.28 -9.53
N SER A 72 -5.76 13.47 -8.25
CA SER A 72 -5.67 14.81 -7.65
C SER A 72 -4.56 15.65 -8.29
N ALA A 73 -3.45 15.03 -8.69
CA ALA A 73 -2.36 15.69 -9.40
C ALA A 73 -2.79 16.16 -10.80
N LEU A 74 -3.53 15.33 -11.53
CA LEU A 74 -4.06 15.69 -12.85
C LEU A 74 -5.10 16.82 -12.77
N LEU A 75 -5.87 16.88 -11.68
CA LEU A 75 -6.86 17.92 -11.44
C LEU A 75 -6.29 19.19 -10.78
N GLY A 76 -5.01 19.20 -10.40
CA GLY A 76 -4.41 20.33 -9.69
C GLY A 76 -4.95 20.56 -8.26
N ASN A 77 -5.50 19.52 -7.63
CA ASN A 77 -6.02 19.61 -6.25
C ASN A 77 -4.93 19.27 -5.22
N GLU A 78 -4.15 20.28 -4.86
CA GLU A 78 -3.01 20.13 -3.94
C GLU A 78 -3.40 19.60 -2.55
N ALA A 79 -4.59 19.97 -2.04
CA ALA A 79 -5.06 19.53 -0.74
C ALA A 79 -5.30 18.00 -0.70
N GLU A 80 -5.97 17.46 -1.72
CA GLU A 80 -6.20 16.02 -1.83
C GLU A 80 -4.93 15.23 -2.17
N MET A 81 -4.02 15.81 -2.97
CA MET A 81 -2.67 15.26 -3.15
C MET A 81 -1.93 15.14 -1.81
N GLY A 82 -1.97 16.19 -0.99
CA GLY A 82 -1.34 16.21 0.34
C GLY A 82 -1.90 15.12 1.26
N ARG A 83 -3.21 14.88 1.23
CA ARG A 83 -3.86 13.81 2.00
C ARG A 83 -3.41 12.42 1.55
N ALA A 84 -3.28 12.20 0.24
CA ALA A 84 -2.71 10.95 -0.26
C ALA A 84 -1.25 10.76 0.15
N LEU A 85 -0.41 11.79 -0.02
CA LEU A 85 0.99 11.75 0.38
C LEU A 85 1.16 11.50 1.89
N PHE A 86 0.36 12.16 2.72
CA PHE A 86 0.39 11.95 4.17
C PHE A 86 0.01 10.50 4.53
N SER A 87 -1.01 9.94 3.88
CA SER A 87 -1.42 8.55 4.09
C SER A 87 -0.34 7.56 3.66
N LEU A 88 0.32 7.81 2.51
CA LEU A 88 1.47 7.03 2.03
C LEU A 88 2.66 7.12 2.97
N PHE A 89 2.92 8.30 3.52
CA PHE A 89 3.97 8.50 4.51
C PHE A 89 3.69 7.67 5.76
N LEU A 90 2.48 7.76 6.33
CA LEU A 90 2.09 6.95 7.48
C LEU A 90 2.20 5.45 7.18
N GLY A 91 1.68 5.00 6.03
CA GLY A 91 1.79 3.60 5.59
C GLY A 91 3.25 3.14 5.47
N SER A 92 4.14 4.01 4.98
CA SER A 92 5.58 3.73 4.88
C SER A 92 6.25 3.65 6.24
N VAL A 93 5.89 4.52 7.19
CA VAL A 93 6.37 4.47 8.58
C VAL A 93 5.95 3.15 9.23
N PHE A 94 4.69 2.73 9.07
CA PHE A 94 4.22 1.44 9.57
C PHE A 94 4.97 0.26 8.95
N LEU A 95 5.19 0.29 7.63
CA LEU A 95 6.01 -0.72 6.96
C LEU A 95 7.41 -0.79 7.60
N LEU A 96 8.10 0.33 7.76
CA LEU A 96 9.44 0.36 8.35
C LEU A 96 9.44 -0.17 9.79
N ALA A 97 8.42 0.18 10.59
CA ALA A 97 8.27 -0.35 11.94
C ALA A 97 8.10 -1.88 11.94
N ILE A 98 7.27 -2.42 11.04
CA ILE A 98 7.08 -3.87 10.88
C ILE A 98 8.39 -4.55 10.45
N LEU A 99 9.16 -3.94 9.55
CA LEU A 99 10.45 -4.48 9.11
C LEU A 99 11.50 -4.49 10.24
N ALA A 100 11.51 -3.46 11.08
CA ALA A 100 12.35 -3.41 12.26
C ALA A 100 11.99 -4.52 13.26
N LEU A 101 10.68 -4.74 13.50
CA LEU A 101 10.19 -5.82 14.35
C LEU A 101 10.53 -7.21 13.79
N ASP A 102 10.33 -7.46 12.48
CA ASP A 102 10.68 -8.74 11.84
C ASP A 102 12.18 -9.02 11.96
N SER A 103 13.02 -7.99 11.77
CA SER A 103 14.47 -8.11 11.90
C SER A 103 14.89 -8.43 13.34
N GLY A 104 14.31 -7.72 14.33
CA GLY A 104 14.56 -7.98 15.75
C GLY A 104 14.10 -9.37 16.18
N TRP A 105 12.91 -9.80 15.74
CA TRP A 105 12.37 -11.13 16.01
C TRP A 105 13.23 -12.24 15.44
N TYR A 106 13.71 -12.07 14.19
CA TYR A 106 14.60 -13.02 13.55
C TYR A 106 15.93 -13.18 14.30
N HIS A 107 16.49 -12.07 14.79
CA HIS A 107 17.73 -12.09 15.58
C HIS A 107 17.52 -12.77 16.93
N TRP A 108 16.41 -12.48 17.61
CA TRP A 108 16.06 -13.10 18.89
C TRP A 108 15.90 -14.62 18.77
N ARG A 109 15.20 -15.11 17.73
CA ARG A 109 15.03 -16.56 17.50
C ARG A 109 16.31 -17.31 17.14
N ARG A 110 17.35 -16.64 16.61
CA ARG A 110 18.64 -17.27 16.29
C ARG A 110 19.60 -17.37 17.48
N ARG A 111 19.31 -16.66 18.58
CA ARG A 111 20.12 -16.69 19.82
C ARG A 111 19.66 -17.73 20.83
N ARG A 112 18.49 -18.33 20.62
CA ARG A 112 18.00 -19.51 21.35
C ARG A 112 18.26 -20.75 20.50
#